data_AF-A0A9E0RWG2-F1
#
_entry.id   AF-A0A9E0RWG2-F1
#
_cell.length_a   1.000
_cell.length_b   1.000
_cell.length_c   1.000
_cell.angle_alpha   90.00
_cell.angle_beta   90.00
_cell.angle_gamma   90.00
#
_symmetry.space_group_name_H-M   'P 1'
#
loop_
_entity.id
_entity.type
_entity.pdbx_description
1 polymer ?
#
loop_
_entity_poly.entity_id
_entity_poly.type
_entity_poly.pdbx_seq_one_letter_code
_entity_poly.pdbx_strand_id
1 'polypeptide(L)'
;MMTLLELVIIAHRCRSTHHFIAMDALSLLKGKDAELWRKLILRHHTSLLKGAKAPDTSFKDFHNHVLHVQEGEWGGARDAAMEWYGKAVEALRNHRWAKAAYALGVMTHYYADPIQPFHTGQTEEESAIHRAVEWSIAKSRETIKAMIDARGYPTVPSSRDTGFVADMVLAGAKYSNPHYQTFIDHYDFDRGVKDPEAGLDQRLLDILADLISYATSGVAILFERAIEEAAVVPPDIDLDLPGYLAALDIPIRKITRRLQDGKDRRQVEAMYAELQATGKVIKTLPADDRKIRKQHAEQVLRTSVAALDAQPLQPIGTRHVALEKPPRPVEYVLKLVPVPVNEDVAPKIDPLTPSMHFAATAPDPE
;
A
#
# COMPACT_ATOMS: atom_id res chain seq x y z
N MET A 1 -14.81 -2.44 -13.28
CA MET A 1 -14.92 -3.83 -12.76
C MET A 1 -13.52 -4.42 -12.83
N MET A 2 -13.02 -5.05 -11.75
CA MET A 2 -11.65 -5.57 -11.73
C MET A 2 -11.48 -6.76 -12.69
N THR A 3 -10.32 -6.84 -13.34
CA THR A 3 -9.97 -7.99 -14.19
C THR A 3 -9.49 -9.18 -13.35
N LEU A 4 -9.56 -10.40 -13.90
CA LEU A 4 -9.03 -11.58 -13.22
C LEU A 4 -7.54 -11.44 -12.91
N LEU A 5 -6.76 -10.83 -13.81
CA LEU A 5 -5.34 -10.56 -13.56
C LEU A 5 -5.13 -9.64 -12.35
N GLU A 6 -5.91 -8.56 -12.25
CA GLU A 6 -5.87 -7.63 -11.11
C GLU A 6 -6.13 -8.36 -9.80
N LEU A 7 -7.19 -9.18 -9.75
CA LEU A 7 -7.54 -9.97 -8.56
C LEU A 7 -6.41 -10.91 -8.15
N VAL A 8 -5.79 -11.59 -9.12
CA VAL A 8 -4.67 -12.51 -8.86
C VAL A 8 -3.43 -11.74 -8.39
N ILE A 9 -3.12 -10.58 -8.97
CA ILE A 9 -2.02 -9.71 -8.51
C ILE A 9 -2.29 -9.25 -7.07
N ILE A 10 -3.47 -8.73 -6.79
CA ILE A 10 -3.87 -8.26 -5.46
C ILE A 10 -3.74 -9.39 -4.42
N ALA A 11 -4.30 -10.56 -4.72
CA ALA A 11 -4.27 -11.71 -3.80
C ALA A 11 -2.85 -12.23 -3.52
N HIS A 12 -1.98 -12.26 -4.53
CA HIS A 12 -0.71 -13.00 -4.46
C HIS A 12 0.57 -12.15 -4.49
N ARG A 13 0.50 -10.87 -4.88
CA ARG A 13 1.65 -9.96 -4.97
C ARG A 13 1.58 -8.82 -3.96
N CYS A 14 0.39 -8.34 -3.62
CA CYS A 14 0.24 -7.30 -2.60
C CYS A 14 0.55 -7.85 -1.20
N ARG A 15 1.25 -7.04 -0.40
CA ARG A 15 1.80 -7.43 0.92
C ARG A 15 1.83 -6.29 1.93
N SER A 16 1.41 -5.09 1.55
CA SER A 16 1.36 -3.90 2.41
C SER A 16 0.19 -3.03 2.01
N THR A 17 -0.26 -2.16 2.90
CA THR A 17 -1.33 -1.19 2.64
C THR A 17 -1.02 -0.34 1.40
N HIS A 18 0.21 0.15 1.23
CA HIS A 18 0.63 0.91 0.03
C HIS A 18 0.49 0.13 -1.28
N HIS A 19 0.79 -1.17 -1.28
CA HIS A 19 0.56 -2.01 -2.47
C HIS A 19 -0.92 -2.04 -2.85
N PHE A 20 -1.81 -2.16 -1.85
CA PHE A 20 -3.24 -2.20 -2.09
C PHE A 20 -3.76 -0.85 -2.57
N ILE A 21 -3.37 0.26 -1.93
CA ILE A 21 -3.74 1.62 -2.38
C ILE A 21 -3.32 1.84 -3.84
N ALA A 22 -2.07 1.53 -4.20
CA ALA A 22 -1.57 1.71 -5.56
C ALA A 22 -2.34 0.87 -6.60
N MET A 23 -2.70 -0.37 -6.26
CA MET A 23 -3.44 -1.27 -7.15
C MET A 23 -4.93 -0.92 -7.24
N ASP A 24 -5.56 -0.59 -6.12
CA ASP A 24 -6.97 -0.22 -6.07
C ASP A 24 -7.21 1.10 -6.84
N ALA A 25 -6.26 2.05 -6.79
CA ALA A 25 -6.31 3.30 -7.54
C ALA A 25 -6.38 3.09 -9.07
N LEU A 26 -5.77 2.02 -9.60
CA LEU A 26 -5.86 1.69 -11.03
C LEU A 26 -7.30 1.43 -11.49
N SER A 27 -8.15 0.92 -10.58
CA SER A 27 -9.57 0.66 -10.88
C SER A 27 -10.41 1.94 -10.93
N LEU A 28 -9.84 3.07 -10.47
CA LEU A 28 -10.50 4.37 -10.42
C LEU A 28 -10.11 5.27 -11.58
N LEU A 29 -9.15 4.88 -12.43
CA LEU A 29 -8.73 5.66 -13.59
C LEU A 29 -9.92 5.89 -14.54
N LYS A 30 -10.03 7.14 -15.00
CA LYS A 30 -11.07 7.64 -15.90
C LYS A 30 -10.48 8.11 -17.22
N GLY A 31 -11.36 8.30 -18.21
CA GLY A 31 -10.99 8.76 -19.54
C GLY A 31 -10.96 7.65 -20.58
N LYS A 32 -10.84 8.05 -21.85
CA LYS A 32 -10.97 7.16 -23.01
C LYS A 32 -9.90 6.05 -23.06
N ASP A 33 -8.69 6.34 -22.57
CA ASP A 33 -7.54 5.42 -22.62
C ASP A 33 -7.26 4.75 -21.27
N ALA A 34 -8.13 4.93 -20.27
CA ALA A 34 -7.93 4.44 -18.90
C ALA A 34 -7.68 2.93 -18.84
N GLU A 35 -8.41 2.17 -19.65
CA GLU A 35 -8.27 0.72 -19.77
C GLU A 35 -6.87 0.33 -20.29
N LEU A 36 -6.36 1.04 -21.30
CA LEU A 36 -5.02 0.78 -21.86
C LEU A 36 -3.92 1.13 -20.85
N TRP A 37 -4.05 2.26 -20.16
CA TRP A 37 -3.14 2.64 -19.09
C TRP A 37 -3.13 1.65 -17.94
N ARG A 38 -4.31 1.19 -17.52
CA ARG A 38 -4.44 0.16 -16.50
C ARG A 38 -3.73 -1.11 -16.92
N LYS A 39 -3.97 -1.62 -18.14
CA LYS A 39 -3.26 -2.79 -18.67
C LYS A 39 -1.75 -2.60 -18.66
N LEU A 40 -1.26 -1.45 -19.14
CA LEU A 40 0.17 -1.15 -19.18
C LEU A 40 0.81 -1.17 -17.80
N ILE A 41 0.18 -0.53 -16.82
CA ILE A 41 0.70 -0.49 -15.46
C ILE A 41 0.63 -1.89 -14.81
N LEU A 42 -0.41 -2.67 -15.07
CA LEU A 42 -0.52 -4.06 -14.61
C LEU A 42 0.57 -4.96 -15.18
N ARG A 43 0.93 -4.79 -16.46
CA ARG A 43 2.09 -5.46 -17.05
C ARG A 43 3.37 -5.15 -16.27
N HIS A 44 3.48 -3.94 -15.73
CA HIS A 44 4.61 -3.48 -14.91
C HIS A 44 4.35 -3.52 -13.40
N HIS A 45 3.35 -4.26 -12.91
CA HIS A 45 2.98 -4.29 -11.48
C HIS A 45 4.17 -4.61 -10.56
N THR A 46 5.11 -5.47 -10.96
CA THR A 46 6.28 -5.77 -10.11
C THR A 46 7.11 -4.53 -9.83
N SER A 47 7.24 -3.62 -10.80
CA SER A 47 7.93 -2.33 -10.61
C SER A 47 7.10 -1.39 -9.74
N LEU A 48 5.78 -1.29 -9.96
CA LEU A 48 4.86 -0.50 -9.14
C LEU A 48 4.93 -0.91 -7.66
N LEU A 49 4.76 -2.19 -7.38
CA LEU A 49 4.79 -2.73 -6.02
C LEU A 49 6.18 -2.58 -5.39
N LYS A 50 7.27 -2.76 -6.17
CA LYS A 50 8.62 -2.50 -5.66
C LYS A 50 8.79 -1.02 -5.28
N GLY A 51 8.27 -0.09 -6.08
CA GLY A 51 8.28 1.34 -5.80
C GLY A 51 7.51 1.68 -4.53
N ALA A 52 6.29 1.17 -4.39
CA ALA A 52 5.40 1.41 -3.23
C ALA A 52 5.92 0.89 -1.88
N LYS A 53 7.06 0.20 -1.87
CA LYS A 53 7.73 -0.31 -0.66
C LYS A 53 9.19 0.17 -0.55
N ALA A 54 9.71 0.84 -1.58
CA ALA A 54 11.11 1.25 -1.62
C ALA A 54 11.46 2.27 -0.51
N PRO A 55 10.59 3.23 -0.16
CA PRO A 55 10.89 4.15 0.93
C PRO A 55 11.17 3.45 2.27
N ASP A 56 10.32 2.51 2.69
CA ASP A 56 10.52 1.72 3.93
C ASP A 56 11.77 0.83 3.90
N THR A 57 12.03 0.19 2.76
CA THR A 57 12.94 -0.97 2.72
C THR A 57 14.31 -0.67 2.15
N SER A 58 14.38 0.28 1.21
CA SER A 58 15.58 0.57 0.43
C SER A 58 16.11 1.96 0.72
N PHE A 59 15.26 3.00 0.70
CA PHE A 59 15.69 4.38 0.91
C PHE A 59 15.92 4.67 2.40
N LYS A 60 14.98 4.25 3.25
CA LYS A 60 15.01 4.45 4.71
C LYS A 60 15.18 5.92 5.09
N ASP A 61 14.56 6.78 4.29
CA ASP A 61 14.51 8.21 4.41
C ASP A 61 13.29 8.64 5.23
N PHE A 62 13.13 8.02 6.41
CA PHE A 62 11.91 8.09 7.24
C PHE A 62 11.33 9.49 7.45
N HIS A 63 12.15 10.55 7.47
CA HIS A 63 11.65 11.94 7.57
C HIS A 63 10.72 12.33 6.41
N ASN A 64 10.87 11.70 5.25
CA ASN A 64 10.02 11.91 4.08
C ASN A 64 8.66 11.19 4.18
N HIS A 65 8.42 10.40 5.22
CA HIS A 65 7.16 9.67 5.42
C HIS A 65 6.16 10.50 6.22
N VAL A 66 6.65 11.52 6.92
CA VAL A 66 5.83 12.32 7.85
C VAL A 66 5.54 13.72 7.31
N LEU A 67 4.45 14.30 7.80
CA LEU A 67 4.08 15.71 7.65
C LEU A 67 3.29 16.20 8.86
N HIS A 68 3.99 16.80 9.83
CA HIS A 68 3.42 17.27 11.09
C HIS A 68 2.73 18.62 10.92
N VAL A 69 1.42 18.58 10.65
CA VAL A 69 0.64 19.76 10.24
C VAL A 69 0.48 20.81 11.35
N GLN A 70 0.61 20.42 12.62
CA GLN A 70 0.53 21.35 13.76
C GLN A 70 1.89 21.94 14.15
N GLU A 71 2.99 21.44 13.57
CA GLU A 71 4.36 21.76 13.95
C GLU A 71 5.11 22.49 12.83
N GLY A 72 4.39 23.40 12.16
CA GLY A 72 4.95 24.15 11.03
C GLY A 72 5.18 23.29 9.78
N GLU A 73 4.37 22.23 9.59
CA GLU A 73 4.47 21.31 8.46
C GLU A 73 5.82 20.55 8.44
N TRP A 74 6.34 20.21 9.62
CA TRP A 74 7.61 19.48 9.76
C TRP A 74 7.54 18.09 9.13
N GLY A 75 8.48 17.76 8.25
CA GLY A 75 8.48 16.50 7.50
C GLY A 75 8.80 16.72 6.02
N GLY A 76 9.13 15.64 5.31
CA GLY A 76 9.58 15.69 3.92
C GLY A 76 8.58 15.15 2.89
N ALA A 77 7.39 14.71 3.31
CA ALA A 77 6.47 13.99 2.43
C ALA A 77 6.01 14.79 1.19
N ARG A 78 5.80 16.11 1.33
CA ARG A 78 5.39 16.98 0.22
C ARG A 78 6.43 16.99 -0.89
N ASP A 79 7.68 17.27 -0.54
CA ASP A 79 8.79 17.36 -1.49
C ASP A 79 9.08 16.00 -2.13
N ALA A 80 9.08 14.93 -1.32
CA ALA A 80 9.30 13.58 -1.82
C ALA A 80 8.22 13.13 -2.80
N ALA A 81 6.93 13.35 -2.49
CA ALA A 81 5.83 13.03 -3.40
C ALA A 81 5.94 13.83 -4.71
N MET A 82 6.23 15.13 -4.64
CA MET A 82 6.44 15.98 -5.82
C MET A 82 7.60 15.50 -6.69
N GLU A 83 8.75 15.17 -6.08
CA GLU A 83 9.93 14.69 -6.80
C GLU A 83 9.62 13.40 -7.56
N TRP A 84 8.98 12.43 -6.89
CA TRP A 84 8.66 11.15 -7.51
C TRP A 84 7.52 11.24 -8.52
N TYR A 85 6.58 12.16 -8.33
CA TYR A 85 5.61 12.52 -9.36
C TYR A 85 6.32 13.04 -10.63
N GLY A 86 7.24 14.00 -10.50
CA GLY A 86 8.01 14.52 -11.64
C GLY A 86 8.80 13.43 -12.38
N LYS A 87 9.45 12.52 -11.63
CA LYS A 87 10.15 11.35 -12.19
C LYS A 87 9.19 10.41 -12.92
N ALA A 88 7.98 10.22 -12.43
CA ALA A 88 6.97 9.41 -13.09
C ALA A 88 6.54 10.02 -14.43
N VAL A 89 6.24 11.31 -14.46
CA VAL A 89 5.88 12.05 -15.68
C VAL A 89 7.01 11.98 -16.71
N GLU A 90 8.26 12.23 -16.29
CA GLU A 90 9.42 12.14 -17.20
C GLU A 90 9.60 10.72 -17.75
N ALA A 91 9.46 9.70 -16.91
CA ALA A 91 9.58 8.32 -17.34
C ALA A 91 8.45 7.91 -18.31
N LEU A 92 7.22 8.37 -18.09
CA LEU A 92 6.09 8.17 -19.01
C LEU A 92 6.37 8.83 -20.36
N ARG A 93 6.78 10.11 -20.35
CA ARG A 93 7.10 10.88 -21.56
C ARG A 93 8.20 10.22 -22.40
N ASN A 94 9.16 9.57 -21.74
CA ASN A 94 10.25 8.84 -22.39
C ASN A 94 9.94 7.36 -22.67
N HIS A 95 8.69 6.93 -22.51
CA HIS A 95 8.22 5.57 -22.76
C HIS A 95 8.95 4.50 -21.93
N ARG A 96 9.50 4.90 -20.77
CA ARG A 96 10.22 4.02 -19.84
C ARG A 96 9.22 3.41 -18.85
N TRP A 97 8.27 2.61 -19.36
CA TRP A 97 7.09 2.16 -18.63
C TRP A 97 7.36 1.48 -17.29
N ALA A 98 8.37 0.61 -17.21
CA ALA A 98 8.75 -0.01 -15.94
C ALA A 98 9.28 1.01 -14.91
N LYS A 99 10.04 2.02 -15.36
CA LYS A 99 10.54 3.10 -14.49
C LYS A 99 9.41 4.04 -14.08
N ALA A 100 8.47 4.32 -14.98
CA ALA A 100 7.26 5.09 -14.67
C ALA A 100 6.44 4.40 -13.60
N ALA A 101 6.14 3.10 -13.76
CA ALA A 101 5.43 2.31 -12.77
C ALA A 101 6.14 2.32 -11.41
N TYR A 102 7.47 2.16 -11.38
CA TYR A 102 8.25 2.28 -10.14
C TYR A 102 8.09 3.65 -9.48
N ALA A 103 8.25 4.73 -10.24
CA ALA A 103 8.13 6.09 -9.72
C ALA A 103 6.72 6.41 -9.22
N LEU A 104 5.68 5.98 -9.93
CA LEU A 104 4.28 6.07 -9.49
C LEU A 104 4.06 5.32 -8.17
N GLY A 105 4.68 4.14 -8.02
CA GLY A 105 4.64 3.37 -6.78
C GLY A 105 5.29 4.12 -5.62
N VAL A 106 6.47 4.70 -5.83
CA VAL A 106 7.14 5.48 -4.79
C VAL A 106 6.33 6.73 -4.42
N MET A 107 5.81 7.47 -5.41
CA MET A 107 4.94 8.63 -5.16
C MET A 107 3.70 8.25 -4.35
N THR A 108 3.09 7.10 -4.65
CA THR A 108 1.93 6.58 -3.91
C THR A 108 2.24 6.40 -2.42
N HIS A 109 3.46 5.96 -2.09
CA HIS A 109 3.89 5.77 -0.72
C HIS A 109 3.91 7.10 0.04
N TYR A 110 4.72 8.06 -0.43
CA TYR A 110 4.83 9.38 0.21
C TYR A 110 3.55 10.21 0.20
N TYR A 111 2.64 9.96 -0.75
CA TYR A 111 1.31 10.57 -0.72
C TYR A 111 0.41 9.94 0.35
N ALA A 112 0.49 8.63 0.53
CA ALA A 112 -0.38 7.90 1.44
C ALA A 112 0.05 7.97 2.90
N ASP A 113 1.36 8.03 3.21
CA ASP A 113 1.83 8.02 4.59
C ASP A 113 1.18 9.12 5.43
N PRO A 114 1.18 10.41 5.02
CA PRO A 114 0.57 11.46 5.83
C PRO A 114 -0.96 11.37 5.92
N ILE A 115 -1.61 10.49 5.15
CA ILE A 115 -3.05 10.23 5.26
C ILE A 115 -3.34 9.21 6.37
N GLN A 116 -2.33 8.49 6.86
CA GLN A 116 -2.40 7.75 8.11
C GLN A 116 -2.10 8.72 9.28
N PRO A 117 -2.91 8.75 10.36
CA PRO A 117 -2.81 9.81 11.35
C PRO A 117 -1.46 9.91 12.06
N PHE A 118 -0.82 8.80 12.42
CA PHE A 118 0.48 8.79 13.12
C PHE A 118 1.66 9.35 12.32
N HIS A 119 1.51 9.54 11.01
CA HIS A 119 2.51 10.26 10.20
C HIS A 119 2.32 11.79 10.20
N THR A 120 1.41 12.32 11.03
CA THR A 120 1.07 13.76 11.08
C THR A 120 1.39 14.46 12.40
N GLY A 121 2.11 13.79 13.29
CA GLY A 121 2.55 14.30 14.58
C GLY A 121 3.45 13.26 15.25
N GLN A 122 3.95 13.57 16.45
CA GLN A 122 4.78 12.66 17.22
C GLN A 122 4.47 12.79 18.70
N THR A 123 4.21 11.66 19.36
CA THR A 123 4.09 11.58 20.82
C THR A 123 4.69 10.27 21.33
N GLU A 124 5.01 10.21 22.61
CA GLU A 124 5.57 9.00 23.21
C GLU A 124 4.54 7.85 23.25
N GLU A 125 3.26 8.18 23.40
CA GLU A 125 2.16 7.21 23.37
C GLU A 125 2.02 6.59 21.98
N GLU A 126 2.03 7.40 20.93
CA GLU A 126 2.00 6.92 19.54
C GLU A 126 3.23 6.05 19.25
N SER A 127 4.44 6.48 19.63
CA SER A 127 5.65 5.70 19.45
C SER A 127 5.58 4.31 20.11
N ALA A 128 4.86 4.19 21.23
CA ALA A 128 4.69 2.92 21.92
C ALA A 128 3.79 1.92 21.16
N ILE A 129 2.91 2.40 20.28
CA ILE A 129 1.91 1.57 19.58
C ILE A 129 1.94 1.66 18.05
N HIS A 130 2.71 2.57 17.45
CA HIS A 130 2.70 2.87 16.02
C HIS A 130 2.78 1.59 15.19
N ARG A 131 3.82 0.80 15.43
CA ARG A 131 4.04 -0.46 14.70
C ARG A 131 2.93 -1.47 14.90
N ALA A 132 2.34 -1.53 16.09
CA ALA A 132 1.25 -2.43 16.40
C ALA A 132 0.00 -2.04 15.60
N VAL A 133 -0.34 -0.75 15.58
CA VAL A 133 -1.45 -0.20 14.78
C VAL A 133 -1.26 -0.48 13.29
N GLU A 134 -0.08 -0.21 12.73
CA GLU A 134 0.19 -0.50 11.31
C GLU A 134 0.01 -1.99 10.97
N TRP A 135 0.49 -2.88 11.85
CA TRP A 135 0.32 -4.31 11.68
C TRP A 135 -1.17 -4.71 11.73
N SER A 136 -1.94 -4.17 12.68
CA SER A 136 -3.38 -4.36 12.75
C SER A 136 -4.11 -3.89 11.49
N ILE A 137 -3.78 -2.70 10.98
CA ILE A 137 -4.35 -2.18 9.72
C ILE A 137 -4.06 -3.14 8.56
N ALA A 138 -2.81 -3.61 8.44
CA ALA A 138 -2.43 -4.52 7.38
C ALA A 138 -3.18 -5.86 7.47
N LYS A 139 -3.50 -6.33 8.68
CA LYS A 139 -4.27 -7.55 8.92
C LYS A 139 -5.76 -7.38 8.67
N SER A 140 -6.33 -6.23 8.99
CA SER A 140 -7.75 -5.92 8.77
C SER A 140 -8.08 -5.45 7.35
N ARG A 141 -7.18 -5.67 6.37
CA ARG A 141 -7.36 -5.20 4.99
C ARG A 141 -8.64 -5.71 4.33
N GLU A 142 -9.07 -6.93 4.58
CA GLU A 142 -10.31 -7.46 3.97
C GLU A 142 -11.54 -6.74 4.52
N THR A 143 -11.60 -6.54 5.84
CA THR A 143 -12.65 -5.78 6.54
C THR A 143 -12.70 -4.33 6.04
N ILE A 144 -11.58 -3.63 6.04
CA ILE A 144 -11.51 -2.23 5.63
C ILE A 144 -11.97 -2.08 4.17
N LYS A 145 -11.52 -2.97 3.28
CA LYS A 145 -11.91 -2.91 1.87
C LYS A 145 -13.38 -3.20 1.65
N ALA A 146 -13.96 -4.14 2.40
CA ALA A 146 -15.39 -4.39 2.37
C ALA A 146 -16.21 -3.13 2.75
N MET A 147 -15.75 -2.40 3.78
CA MET A 147 -16.38 -1.13 4.17
C MET A 147 -16.24 -0.07 3.08
N ILE A 148 -15.07 0.04 2.44
CA ILE A 148 -14.87 0.94 1.30
C ILE A 148 -15.79 0.56 0.13
N ASP A 149 -15.91 -0.73 -0.20
CA ASP A 149 -16.77 -1.19 -1.29
C ASP A 149 -18.26 -0.89 -1.03
N ALA A 150 -18.69 -0.93 0.23
CA ALA A 150 -20.04 -0.55 0.62
C ALA A 150 -20.29 0.97 0.58
N ARG A 151 -19.27 1.78 0.92
CA ARG A 151 -19.38 3.25 0.99
C ARG A 151 -19.09 3.96 -0.35
N GLY A 152 -18.28 3.33 -1.20
CA GLY A 152 -17.69 3.94 -2.38
C GLY A 152 -16.44 4.77 -2.06
N TYR A 153 -15.86 5.34 -3.12
CA TYR A 153 -14.68 6.18 -3.04
C TYR A 153 -15.06 7.68 -3.06
N PRO A 154 -14.46 8.52 -2.20
CA PRO A 154 -14.78 9.94 -2.16
C PRO A 154 -14.19 10.69 -3.36
N THR A 155 -14.77 11.84 -3.68
CA THR A 155 -14.13 12.82 -4.56
C THR A 155 -13.08 13.59 -3.77
N VAL A 156 -11.83 13.52 -4.21
CA VAL A 156 -10.73 14.27 -3.61
C VAL A 156 -10.48 15.54 -4.44
N PRO A 157 -10.48 16.74 -3.84
CA PRO A 157 -10.17 17.96 -4.57
C PRO A 157 -8.69 18.01 -4.96
N SER A 158 -8.42 18.52 -6.16
CA SER A 158 -7.07 18.80 -6.66
C SER A 158 -7.07 20.14 -7.40
N SER A 159 -6.10 21.00 -7.12
CA SER A 159 -5.93 22.27 -7.86
C SER A 159 -5.29 21.99 -9.22
N ARG A 160 -5.39 22.92 -10.17
CA ARG A 160 -4.66 22.85 -11.46
C ARG A 160 -3.27 23.48 -11.41
N ASP A 161 -2.87 23.99 -10.25
CA ASP A 161 -1.61 24.69 -10.08
C ASP A 161 -0.42 23.72 -10.12
N THR A 162 0.80 24.24 -10.29
CA THR A 162 2.02 23.43 -10.36
C THR A 162 2.36 22.73 -9.04
N GLY A 163 1.90 23.26 -7.90
CA GLY A 163 2.10 22.72 -6.55
C GLY A 163 1.10 21.66 -6.11
N PHE A 164 0.17 21.25 -6.98
CA PHE A 164 -0.99 20.43 -6.59
C PHE A 164 -0.63 19.12 -5.86
N VAL A 165 0.50 18.47 -6.18
CA VAL A 165 0.92 17.24 -5.49
C VAL A 165 1.21 17.53 -4.02
N ALA A 166 2.04 18.55 -3.74
CA ALA A 166 2.32 18.98 -2.37
C ALA A 166 1.07 19.45 -1.64
N ASP A 167 0.15 20.12 -2.34
CA ASP A 167 -1.11 20.58 -1.75
C ASP A 167 -2.05 19.41 -1.43
N MET A 168 -2.09 18.38 -2.28
CA MET A 168 -2.86 17.16 -2.02
C MET A 168 -2.26 16.37 -0.84
N VAL A 169 -0.93 16.28 -0.71
CA VAL A 169 -0.28 15.68 0.47
C VAL A 169 -0.66 16.44 1.74
N LEU A 170 -0.55 17.78 1.71
CA LEU A 170 -0.91 18.64 2.85
C LEU A 170 -2.40 18.53 3.21
N ALA A 171 -3.28 18.49 2.21
CA ALA A 171 -4.71 18.32 2.41
C ALA A 171 -5.01 16.96 3.06
N GLY A 172 -4.35 15.89 2.60
CA GLY A 172 -4.44 14.56 3.20
C GLY A 172 -4.00 14.53 4.66
N ALA A 173 -2.86 15.16 4.97
CA ALA A 173 -2.36 15.25 6.34
C ALA A 173 -3.27 16.09 7.26
N LYS A 174 -3.83 17.19 6.75
CA LYS A 174 -4.82 18.00 7.49
C LYS A 174 -6.13 17.26 7.70
N TYR A 175 -6.51 16.38 6.78
CA TYR A 175 -7.70 15.55 6.88
C TYR A 175 -7.53 14.42 7.91
N SER A 176 -6.35 13.81 7.99
CA SER A 176 -6.06 12.68 8.89
C SER A 176 -5.68 13.11 10.32
N ASN A 177 -4.98 14.24 10.49
CA ASN A 177 -4.45 14.69 11.78
C ASN A 177 -5.49 14.82 12.92
N PRO A 178 -6.74 15.28 12.68
CA PRO A 178 -7.78 15.29 13.72
C PRO A 178 -8.05 13.92 14.35
N HIS A 179 -7.69 12.83 13.68
CA HIS A 179 -7.83 11.45 14.17
C HIS A 179 -6.62 10.94 14.95
N TYR A 180 -5.51 11.70 15.03
CA TYR A 180 -4.27 11.28 15.70
C TYR A 180 -4.52 10.79 17.12
N GLN A 181 -5.12 11.64 17.97
CA GLN A 181 -5.42 11.26 19.35
C GLN A 181 -6.51 10.19 19.42
N THR A 182 -7.43 10.13 18.46
CA THR A 182 -8.46 9.06 18.42
C THR A 182 -7.79 7.70 18.28
N PHE A 183 -6.74 7.59 17.47
CA PHE A 183 -5.99 6.33 17.31
C PHE A 183 -5.32 5.90 18.62
N ILE A 184 -4.70 6.83 19.36
CA ILE A 184 -4.11 6.55 20.68
C ILE A 184 -5.20 6.13 21.69
N ASP A 185 -6.31 6.86 21.72
CA ASP A 185 -7.38 6.64 22.70
C ASP A 185 -8.12 5.32 22.47
N HIS A 186 -8.23 4.85 21.23
CA HIS A 186 -9.08 3.70 20.87
C HIS A 186 -8.33 2.41 20.55
N TYR A 187 -7.02 2.45 20.29
CA TYR A 187 -6.28 1.23 19.98
C TYR A 187 -5.99 0.42 21.25
N ASP A 188 -6.45 -0.84 21.28
CA ASP A 188 -6.20 -1.76 22.39
C ASP A 188 -4.96 -2.61 22.09
N PHE A 189 -3.82 -2.23 22.69
CA PHE A 189 -2.57 -2.95 22.48
C PHE A 189 -2.57 -4.34 23.14
N ASP A 190 -3.23 -4.51 24.28
CA ASP A 190 -3.34 -5.80 24.99
C ASP A 190 -4.07 -6.86 24.15
N ARG A 191 -5.02 -6.43 23.32
CA ARG A 191 -5.69 -7.26 22.31
C ARG A 191 -4.86 -7.38 21.04
N GLY A 192 -4.43 -6.25 20.47
CA GLY A 192 -3.74 -6.18 19.18
C GLY A 192 -2.44 -7.00 19.11
N VAL A 193 -1.70 -7.11 20.21
CA VAL A 193 -0.49 -7.95 20.26
C VAL A 193 -0.79 -9.45 20.09
N LYS A 194 -1.98 -9.91 20.52
CA LYS A 194 -2.41 -11.31 20.45
C LYS A 194 -3.15 -11.60 19.16
N ASP A 195 -4.07 -10.71 18.82
CA ASP A 195 -4.90 -10.73 17.64
C ASP A 195 -4.94 -9.31 17.05
N PRO A 196 -4.16 -9.03 15.99
CA PRO A 196 -4.00 -7.68 15.46
C PRO A 196 -5.33 -7.00 15.13
N GLU A 197 -6.27 -7.74 14.55
CA GLU A 197 -7.56 -7.16 14.15
C GLU A 197 -8.39 -6.74 15.37
N ALA A 198 -8.28 -7.47 16.49
CA ALA A 198 -8.98 -7.17 17.73
C ALA A 198 -8.47 -5.92 18.45
N GLY A 199 -7.30 -5.39 18.05
CA GLY A 199 -6.82 -4.09 18.55
C GLY A 199 -7.61 -2.90 17.98
N LEU A 200 -8.32 -3.10 16.87
CA LEU A 200 -9.14 -2.07 16.21
C LEU A 200 -10.60 -2.22 16.63
N ASP A 201 -11.19 -1.13 17.13
CA ASP A 201 -12.65 -1.07 17.32
C ASP A 201 -13.37 -0.55 16.07
N GLN A 202 -14.70 -0.47 16.14
CA GLN A 202 -15.52 0.00 15.02
C GLN A 202 -15.17 1.44 14.64
N ARG A 203 -14.84 2.29 15.63
CA ARG A 203 -14.50 3.69 15.39
C ARG A 203 -13.21 3.81 14.57
N LEU A 204 -12.19 3.02 14.89
CA LEU A 204 -10.95 2.98 14.10
C LEU A 204 -11.18 2.41 12.71
N LEU A 205 -11.95 1.32 12.58
CA LEU A 205 -12.29 0.74 11.28
C LEU A 205 -13.03 1.74 10.37
N ASP A 206 -13.96 2.51 10.93
CA ASP A 206 -14.69 3.54 10.19
C ASP A 206 -13.75 4.63 9.65
N ILE A 207 -12.85 5.13 10.50
CA ILE A 207 -11.86 6.15 10.12
C ILE A 207 -10.89 5.58 9.08
N LEU A 208 -10.40 4.35 9.28
CA LEU A 208 -9.48 3.69 8.36
C LEU A 208 -10.08 3.49 6.96
N ALA A 209 -11.36 3.10 6.88
CA ALA A 209 -12.05 2.99 5.60
C ALA A 209 -12.13 4.35 4.87
N ASP A 210 -12.42 5.42 5.60
CA ASP A 210 -12.51 6.77 5.04
C ASP A 210 -11.13 7.28 4.58
N LEU A 211 -10.08 7.12 5.41
CA LEU A 211 -8.72 7.56 5.09
C LEU A 211 -8.10 6.76 3.93
N ILE A 212 -8.27 5.44 3.92
CA ILE A 212 -7.72 4.58 2.85
C ILE A 212 -8.47 4.80 1.53
N SER A 213 -9.79 5.00 1.55
CA SER A 213 -10.53 5.36 0.34
C SER A 213 -10.13 6.75 -0.18
N TYR A 214 -9.94 7.73 0.70
CA TYR A 214 -9.42 9.05 0.36
C TYR A 214 -8.03 8.96 -0.30
N ALA A 215 -7.09 8.23 0.32
CA ALA A 215 -5.76 8.01 -0.26
C ALA A 215 -5.84 7.34 -1.63
N THR A 216 -6.69 6.32 -1.78
CA THR A 216 -6.85 5.60 -3.06
C THR A 216 -7.40 6.51 -4.16
N SER A 217 -8.42 7.33 -3.86
CA SER A 217 -8.95 8.33 -4.79
C SER A 217 -7.90 9.36 -5.19
N GLY A 218 -7.13 9.87 -4.23
CA GLY A 218 -6.07 10.84 -4.48
C GLY A 218 -4.98 10.29 -5.39
N VAL A 219 -4.53 9.04 -5.15
CA VAL A 219 -3.55 8.38 -6.00
C VAL A 219 -4.06 8.23 -7.44
N ALA A 220 -5.34 7.89 -7.62
CA ALA A 220 -5.93 7.79 -8.95
C ALA A 220 -5.86 9.13 -9.70
N ILE A 221 -6.19 10.24 -9.04
CA ILE A 221 -6.06 11.59 -9.61
C ILE A 221 -4.60 11.90 -9.98
N LEU A 222 -3.65 11.57 -9.11
CA LEU A 222 -2.23 11.78 -9.37
C LEU A 222 -1.76 10.95 -10.57
N PHE A 223 -2.24 9.71 -10.71
CA PHE A 223 -1.92 8.85 -11.86
C PHE A 223 -2.50 9.42 -13.16
N GLU A 224 -3.78 9.79 -13.16
CA GLU A 224 -4.46 10.39 -14.31
C GLU A 224 -3.74 11.65 -14.79
N ARG A 225 -3.35 12.51 -13.84
CA ARG A 225 -2.65 13.75 -14.18
C ARG A 225 -1.23 13.50 -14.66
N ALA A 226 -0.51 12.53 -14.09
CA ALA A 226 0.81 12.15 -14.58
C ALA A 226 0.76 11.65 -16.02
N ILE A 227 -0.28 10.88 -16.34
CA ILE A 227 -0.57 10.37 -17.69
C ILE A 227 -0.89 11.54 -18.65
N GLU A 228 -1.77 12.45 -18.24
CA GLU A 228 -2.16 13.62 -19.03
C GLU A 228 -0.95 14.53 -19.32
N GLU A 229 -0.17 14.87 -18.30
CA GLU A 229 1.02 15.74 -18.40
C GLU A 229 2.18 15.08 -19.15
N ALA A 230 2.24 13.75 -19.20
CA ALA A 230 3.20 13.04 -20.04
C ALA A 230 2.89 13.21 -21.53
N ALA A 231 1.63 13.50 -21.89
CA ALA A 231 1.15 13.74 -23.25
C ALA A 231 1.54 12.64 -24.26
N VAL A 232 1.47 11.38 -23.80
CA VAL A 232 1.76 10.18 -24.60
C VAL A 232 0.53 9.26 -24.65
N VAL A 233 0.49 8.38 -25.64
CA VAL A 233 -0.56 7.36 -25.79
C VAL A 233 0.01 6.03 -25.27
N PRO A 234 -0.74 5.27 -24.45
CA PRO A 234 -0.28 3.97 -24.00
C PRO A 234 -0.25 3.00 -25.19
N PRO A 235 0.76 2.13 -25.31
CA PRO A 235 0.71 1.05 -26.29
C PRO A 235 -0.46 0.11 -25.96
N ASP A 236 -1.18 -0.34 -26.99
CA ASP A 236 -2.12 -1.44 -26.81
C ASP A 236 -1.33 -2.72 -26.57
N ILE A 237 -1.58 -3.35 -25.43
CA ILE A 237 -0.85 -4.53 -24.99
C ILE A 237 -1.82 -5.60 -24.55
N ASP A 238 -1.56 -6.81 -25.02
CA ASP A 238 -2.22 -8.00 -24.50
C ASP A 238 -1.58 -8.43 -23.18
N LEU A 239 -2.45 -8.69 -22.21
CA LEU A 239 -2.07 -9.29 -20.93
C LEU A 239 -2.24 -10.80 -21.06
N ASP A 240 -1.13 -11.51 -21.26
CA ASP A 240 -1.12 -12.98 -21.28
C ASP A 240 -1.34 -13.53 -19.86
N LEU A 241 -2.61 -13.76 -19.52
CA LEU A 241 -3.02 -14.31 -18.24
C LEU A 241 -2.51 -15.76 -18.02
N PRO A 242 -2.58 -16.69 -19.00
CA PRO A 242 -1.94 -18.00 -18.89
C PRO A 242 -0.44 -17.93 -18.57
N GLY A 243 0.33 -17.12 -19.31
CA GLY A 243 1.75 -16.92 -19.04
C GLY A 243 2.01 -16.32 -17.65
N TYR A 244 1.15 -15.40 -17.20
CA TYR A 244 1.23 -14.85 -15.85
C TYR A 244 0.99 -15.92 -14.78
N LEU A 245 -0.05 -16.74 -14.92
CA LEU A 245 -0.39 -17.81 -13.97
C LEU A 245 0.72 -18.86 -13.90
N ALA A 246 1.33 -19.21 -15.04
CA ALA A 246 2.47 -20.12 -15.10
C ALA A 246 3.71 -19.58 -14.37
N ALA A 247 3.90 -18.26 -14.35
CA ALA A 247 5.00 -17.57 -13.65
C ALA A 247 4.69 -17.23 -12.16
N LEU A 248 3.57 -17.72 -11.61
CA LEU A 248 3.25 -17.51 -10.20
C LEU A 248 4.01 -18.49 -9.29
N ASP A 249 5.09 -18.03 -8.66
CA ASP A 249 5.73 -18.75 -7.56
C ASP A 249 4.93 -18.66 -6.24
N ILE A 250 3.72 -19.25 -6.21
CA ILE A 250 2.82 -19.19 -5.05
C ILE A 250 3.48 -19.69 -3.76
N PRO A 251 4.21 -20.83 -3.74
CA PRO A 251 4.80 -21.37 -2.50
C PRO A 251 5.84 -20.42 -1.89
N ILE A 252 6.80 -19.93 -2.68
CA ILE A 252 7.86 -19.00 -2.23
C ILE A 252 7.24 -17.73 -1.63
N ARG A 253 6.14 -17.26 -2.23
CA ARG A 253 5.49 -16.02 -1.79
C ARG A 253 4.69 -16.19 -0.50
N LYS A 254 4.01 -17.33 -0.31
CA LYS A 254 3.39 -17.68 0.97
C LYS A 254 4.45 -17.69 2.08
N ILE A 255 5.63 -18.25 1.80
CA ILE A 255 6.77 -18.22 2.73
C ILE A 255 7.21 -16.78 3.02
N THR A 256 7.40 -15.94 1.99
CA THR A 256 7.83 -14.54 2.23
C THR A 256 6.81 -13.74 3.04
N ARG A 257 5.50 -13.90 2.78
CA ARG A 257 4.43 -13.25 3.55
C ARG A 257 4.47 -13.69 5.02
N ARG A 258 4.60 -15.00 5.28
CA ARG A 258 4.75 -15.54 6.64
C ARG A 258 6.00 -15.03 7.35
N LEU A 259 7.12 -14.87 6.63
CA LEU A 259 8.34 -14.32 7.21
C LEU A 259 8.21 -12.85 7.60
N GLN A 260 7.56 -12.03 6.76
CA GLN A 260 7.26 -10.62 7.07
C GLN A 260 6.34 -10.53 8.28
N ASP A 261 5.24 -11.29 8.26
CA ASP A 261 4.30 -11.37 9.37
C ASP A 261 4.97 -11.80 10.69
N GLY A 262 5.84 -12.82 10.63
CA GLY A 262 6.60 -13.26 11.79
C GLY A 262 7.67 -12.27 12.26
N LYS A 263 8.12 -11.33 11.43
CA LYS A 263 8.98 -10.22 11.87
C LYS A 263 8.16 -9.14 12.57
N ASP A 264 7.04 -8.75 11.99
CA ASP A 264 6.14 -7.74 12.55
C ASP A 264 5.61 -8.19 13.90
N ARG A 265 5.12 -9.43 13.98
CA ARG A 265 4.68 -10.05 15.23
C ARG A 265 5.76 -10.01 16.31
N ARG A 266 6.98 -10.45 16.01
CA ARG A 266 8.09 -10.46 16.99
C ARG A 266 8.44 -9.05 17.46
N GLN A 267 8.42 -8.08 16.55
CA GLN A 267 8.70 -6.68 16.87
C GLN A 267 7.62 -6.12 17.81
N VAL A 268 6.35 -6.37 17.50
CA VAL A 268 5.20 -5.92 18.31
C VAL A 268 5.15 -6.61 19.67
N GLU A 269 5.39 -7.93 19.73
CA GLU A 269 5.49 -8.69 20.99
C GLU A 269 6.64 -8.18 21.88
N ALA A 270 7.79 -7.82 21.29
CA ALA A 270 8.91 -7.25 22.04
C ALA A 270 8.59 -5.85 22.60
N MET A 271 7.96 -4.99 21.79
CA MET A 271 7.48 -3.67 22.23
C MET A 271 6.48 -3.79 23.38
N TYR A 272 5.51 -4.68 23.24
CA TYR A 272 4.52 -4.93 24.26
C TYR A 272 5.15 -5.44 25.56
N ALA A 273 6.08 -6.39 25.48
CA ALA A 273 6.78 -6.90 26.66
C ALA A 273 7.59 -5.80 27.39
N GLU A 274 8.26 -4.91 26.65
CA GLU A 274 8.96 -3.77 27.24
C GLU A 274 8.00 -2.78 27.89
N LEU A 275 6.89 -2.47 27.22
CA LEU A 275 5.84 -1.60 27.73
C LEU A 275 5.27 -2.12 29.06
N GLN A 276 4.93 -3.40 29.13
CA GLN A 276 4.41 -4.03 30.35
C GLN A 276 5.45 -4.06 31.48
N ALA A 277 6.73 -4.27 31.15
CA ALA A 277 7.79 -4.36 32.14
C ALA A 277 8.25 -3.00 32.68
N THR A 278 8.17 -1.94 31.87
CA THR A 278 8.81 -0.65 32.17
C THR A 278 7.87 0.56 32.11
N GLY A 279 6.66 0.39 31.60
CA GLY A 279 5.74 1.47 31.30
C GLY A 279 6.09 2.27 30.05
N LYS A 280 7.09 1.82 29.26
CA LYS A 280 7.57 2.53 28.06
C LYS A 280 8.18 1.61 27.01
N VAL A 281 8.27 2.09 25.77
CA VAL A 281 8.95 1.40 24.66
C VAL A 281 10.13 2.25 24.20
N ILE A 282 11.37 1.82 24.49
CA ILE A 282 12.59 2.55 24.11
C ILE A 282 13.54 1.61 23.38
N LYS A 283 13.91 0.51 24.02
CA LYS A 283 14.93 -0.43 23.51
C LYS A 283 14.43 -1.18 22.28
N THR A 284 13.17 -1.58 22.32
CA THR A 284 12.51 -2.36 21.27
C THR A 284 11.82 -1.48 20.25
N LEU A 285 11.85 -0.15 20.38
CA LEU A 285 11.25 0.75 19.38
C LEU A 285 11.80 0.44 17.96
N PRO A 286 11.02 0.52 16.89
CA PRO A 286 11.54 0.36 15.53
C PRO A 286 12.60 1.40 15.12
N ALA A 287 13.36 1.14 14.05
CA ALA A 287 14.51 1.98 13.67
C ALA A 287 14.11 3.31 13.01
N ASP A 288 13.05 3.26 12.21
CA ASP A 288 12.23 4.36 11.74
C ASP A 288 11.75 5.24 12.89
N ASP A 289 10.95 4.68 13.80
CA ASP A 289 10.38 5.42 14.92
C ASP A 289 11.47 6.07 15.79
N ARG A 290 12.57 5.35 16.08
CA ARG A 290 13.73 5.93 16.80
C ARG A 290 14.33 7.12 16.07
N LYS A 291 14.44 7.07 14.74
CA LYS A 291 15.04 8.14 13.95
C LYS A 291 14.13 9.37 13.95
N ILE A 292 12.84 9.20 13.70
CA ILE A 292 11.86 10.29 13.71
C ILE A 292 11.77 10.91 15.09
N ARG A 293 11.59 10.10 16.14
CA ARG A 293 11.55 10.55 17.53
C ARG A 293 12.77 11.39 17.90
N LYS A 294 13.98 10.95 17.51
CA LYS A 294 15.20 11.72 17.74
C LYS A 294 15.19 13.05 17.00
N GLN A 295 14.86 13.05 15.71
CA GLN A 295 14.83 14.28 14.90
C GLN A 295 13.78 15.27 15.41
N HIS A 296 12.60 14.78 15.78
CA HIS A 296 11.53 15.59 16.37
C HIS A 296 11.93 16.20 17.70
N ALA A 297 12.56 15.42 18.59
CA ALA A 297 13.10 15.91 19.86
C ALA A 297 14.09 17.08 19.65
N GLU A 298 15.02 16.94 18.71
CA GLU A 298 16.07 17.92 18.43
C GLU A 298 15.55 19.16 17.69
N GLN A 299 14.67 18.98 16.71
CA GLN A 299 14.29 20.02 15.75
C GLN A 299 13.01 20.76 16.15
N VAL A 300 12.06 20.06 16.78
CA VAL A 300 10.75 20.60 17.13
C VAL A 300 10.68 20.90 18.63
N LEU A 301 10.85 19.87 19.47
CA LEU A 301 10.68 20.01 20.93
C LEU A 301 11.87 20.71 21.61
N ARG A 302 13.01 20.80 20.94
CA ARG A 302 14.28 21.35 21.48
C ARG A 302 14.67 20.70 22.82
N THR A 303 14.49 19.38 22.89
CA THR A 303 14.77 18.57 24.09
C THR A 303 15.70 17.41 23.75
N SER A 304 16.17 16.71 24.78
CA SER A 304 16.97 15.50 24.61
C SER A 304 16.09 14.26 24.59
N VAL A 305 16.53 13.24 23.85
CA VAL A 305 15.90 11.91 23.88
C VAL A 305 15.86 11.33 25.29
N ALA A 306 16.87 11.59 26.13
CA ALA A 306 16.89 11.15 27.52
C ALA A 306 15.78 11.80 28.38
N ALA A 307 15.45 13.07 28.11
CA ALA A 307 14.33 13.73 28.78
C ALA A 307 13.00 13.11 28.36
N LEU A 308 12.85 12.81 27.06
CA LEU A 308 11.69 12.05 26.58
C LEU A 308 11.66 10.66 27.21
N ASP A 309 12.76 9.91 27.26
CA ASP A 309 12.84 8.58 27.87
C ASP A 309 12.36 8.57 29.33
N ALA A 310 12.61 9.64 30.08
CA ALA A 310 12.15 9.81 31.46
C ALA A 310 10.67 10.22 31.60
N GLN A 311 10.02 10.66 30.51
CA GLN A 311 8.62 11.04 30.51
C GLN A 311 7.72 9.80 30.61
N PRO A 312 6.81 9.72 31.62
CA PRO A 312 5.85 8.65 31.70
C PRO A 312 4.82 8.76 30.57
N LEU A 313 4.41 7.61 30.02
CA LEU A 313 3.32 7.56 29.05
C LEU A 313 1.98 7.89 29.70
N GLN A 314 1.13 8.61 28.98
CA GLN A 314 -0.28 8.67 29.30
C GLN A 314 -0.98 7.35 28.94
N PRO A 315 -2.14 7.06 29.57
CA PRO A 315 -2.92 5.86 29.25
C PRO A 315 -3.32 5.79 27.77
N ILE A 316 -3.18 4.60 27.18
CA ILE A 316 -3.52 4.29 25.77
C ILE A 316 -4.74 3.37 25.75
N GLY A 317 -5.56 3.44 24.69
CA GLY A 317 -6.68 2.51 24.51
C GLY A 317 -7.85 2.71 25.49
N THR A 318 -7.87 3.82 26.23
CA THR A 318 -8.87 4.09 27.29
C THR A 318 -10.31 4.22 26.80
N ARG A 319 -10.51 4.42 25.50
CA ARG A 319 -11.83 4.55 24.85
C ARG A 319 -12.16 3.40 23.92
N HIS A 320 -11.35 2.34 23.92
CA HIS A 320 -11.61 1.17 23.09
C HIS A 320 -12.96 0.53 23.41
N VAL A 321 -13.75 0.25 22.38
CA VAL A 321 -14.99 -0.51 22.50
C VAL A 321 -14.86 -1.82 21.73
N ALA A 322 -14.75 -2.93 22.46
CA ALA A 322 -14.60 -4.24 21.84
C ALA A 322 -15.79 -4.56 20.92
N LEU A 323 -15.49 -5.09 19.74
CA LEU A 323 -16.50 -5.52 18.77
C LEU A 323 -17.28 -6.72 19.33
N GLU A 324 -18.62 -6.65 19.30
CA GLU A 324 -19.48 -7.77 19.75
C GLU A 324 -19.29 -9.04 18.91
N LYS A 325 -19.02 -8.86 17.61
CA LYS A 325 -18.62 -9.91 16.67
C LYS A 325 -17.52 -9.34 15.78
N PRO A 326 -16.46 -10.12 15.49
CA PRO A 326 -15.48 -9.70 14.50
C PRO A 326 -16.21 -9.48 13.15
N PRO A 327 -15.95 -8.37 12.45
CA PRO A 327 -16.55 -8.11 11.16
C PRO A 327 -16.19 -9.26 10.23
N ARG A 328 -17.19 -9.87 9.61
CA ARG A 328 -16.93 -10.90 8.60
C ARG A 328 -16.39 -10.19 7.36
N PRO A 329 -15.26 -10.64 6.80
CA PRO A 329 -14.87 -10.23 5.47
C PRO A 329 -16.05 -10.43 4.52
N VAL A 330 -16.35 -9.45 3.67
CA VAL A 330 -17.30 -9.68 2.58
C VAL A 330 -16.65 -10.70 1.66
N GLU A 331 -17.27 -11.88 1.53
CA GLU A 331 -16.80 -12.91 0.61
C GLU A 331 -16.92 -12.40 -0.83
N TYR A 332 -15.79 -12.17 -1.48
CA TYR A 332 -15.74 -11.93 -2.90
C TYR A 332 -16.06 -13.25 -3.63
N VAL A 333 -17.33 -13.42 -4.03
CA VAL A 333 -17.68 -14.49 -4.96
C VAL A 333 -17.16 -14.10 -6.34
N LEU A 334 -16.05 -14.72 -6.75
CA LEU A 334 -15.60 -14.72 -8.14
C LEU A 334 -16.70 -15.35 -9.00
N LYS A 335 -17.58 -14.53 -9.58
CA LYS A 335 -18.47 -14.98 -10.64
C LYS A 335 -17.63 -15.21 -11.89
N LEU A 336 -17.21 -16.45 -12.10
CA LEU A 336 -16.79 -16.91 -13.42
C LEU A 336 -18.00 -16.77 -14.35
N VAL A 337 -17.99 -15.72 -15.18
CA VAL A 337 -18.95 -15.62 -16.28
C VAL A 337 -18.40 -16.52 -17.40
N PRO A 338 -19.02 -17.66 -17.72
CA PRO A 338 -18.59 -18.44 -18.86
C PRO A 338 -18.72 -17.57 -20.11
N VAL A 339 -17.61 -17.37 -20.80
CA VAL A 339 -17.64 -16.81 -22.16
C VAL A 339 -18.34 -17.86 -23.02
N PRO A 340 -19.44 -17.52 -23.73
CA PRO A 340 -20.02 -18.44 -24.68
C PRO A 340 -18.96 -18.78 -25.72
N VAL A 341 -18.51 -20.01 -25.71
CA VAL A 341 -17.69 -20.55 -26.79
C VAL A 341 -18.63 -20.64 -27.98
N ASN A 342 -18.45 -19.78 -28.98
CA ASN A 342 -19.09 -19.99 -30.28
C ASN A 342 -18.51 -21.30 -30.83
N GLU A 343 -19.32 -22.36 -30.86
CA GLU A 343 -18.93 -23.68 -31.39
C GLU A 343 -18.70 -23.67 -32.91
N ASP A 344 -18.88 -22.54 -33.60
CA ASP A 344 -18.88 -22.46 -35.06
C ASP A 344 -17.54 -22.05 -35.71
N VAL A 345 -16.41 -22.12 -35.01
CA VAL A 345 -15.09 -22.01 -35.67
C VAL A 345 -14.17 -23.13 -35.22
N ALA A 346 -14.55 -24.37 -35.49
CA ALA A 346 -13.58 -25.45 -35.62
C ALA A 346 -12.72 -25.17 -36.86
N PRO A 347 -11.38 -25.02 -36.74
CA PRO A 347 -10.52 -25.02 -37.91
C PRO A 347 -10.65 -26.38 -38.60
N LYS A 348 -11.02 -26.39 -39.89
CA LYS A 348 -11.00 -27.60 -40.71
C LYS A 348 -9.57 -28.12 -40.75
N ILE A 349 -9.33 -29.23 -40.06
CA ILE A 349 -8.11 -30.03 -40.20
C ILE A 349 -8.31 -30.87 -41.46
N ASP A 350 -7.51 -30.60 -42.49
CA ASP A 350 -7.46 -31.45 -43.69
C ASP A 350 -6.87 -32.83 -43.33
N PRO A 351 -7.53 -33.93 -43.72
CA PRO A 351 -7.05 -35.27 -43.40
C PRO A 351 -5.88 -35.68 -44.29
N LEU A 352 -4.73 -35.87 -43.65
CA LEU A 352 -3.69 -36.89 -43.90
C LEU A 352 -3.30 -37.19 -45.36
N THR A 353 -2.08 -36.79 -45.73
CA THR A 353 -1.21 -37.57 -46.63
C THR A 353 -0.42 -38.62 -45.80
N PRO A 354 -0.25 -39.86 -46.27
CA PRO A 354 0.26 -40.95 -45.45
C PRO A 354 1.80 -40.99 -45.36
N SER A 355 2.26 -41.36 -44.16
CA SER A 355 3.56 -41.85 -43.71
C SER A 355 4.71 -42.02 -44.70
N MET A 356 5.87 -41.48 -44.34
CA MET A 356 7.15 -42.14 -44.59
C MET A 356 7.90 -42.43 -43.29
N HIS A 357 8.49 -43.61 -43.28
CA HIS A 357 9.17 -44.29 -42.20
C HIS A 357 10.35 -43.52 -41.59
N PHE A 358 10.53 -43.73 -40.29
CA PHE A 358 11.76 -43.47 -39.55
C PHE A 358 12.97 -44.20 -40.16
N ALA A 359 14.09 -43.50 -40.30
CA ALA A 359 15.41 -44.09 -40.19
C ALA A 359 16.28 -43.20 -39.29
N ALA A 360 16.64 -43.76 -38.13
CA ALA A 360 17.61 -43.20 -37.23
C ALA A 360 19.02 -43.41 -37.79
N THR A 361 19.84 -42.36 -37.78
CA THR A 361 21.30 -42.49 -37.92
C THR A 361 21.94 -41.96 -36.64
N ALA A 362 22.60 -42.87 -35.92
CA ALA A 362 23.46 -42.59 -34.78
C ALA A 362 24.74 -41.82 -35.23
N PRO A 363 25.43 -41.12 -34.31
CA PRO A 363 26.70 -40.50 -34.59
C PRO A 363 27.84 -41.54 -34.48
N ASP A 364 28.76 -41.53 -35.44
CA ASP A 364 30.00 -42.31 -35.33
C ASP A 364 31.05 -41.58 -34.47
N PRO A 365 31.90 -42.34 -33.75
CA PRO A 365 33.01 -41.82 -32.98
C PRO A 365 34.33 -41.84 -33.78
N GLU A 366 35.03 -40.71 -33.84
CA GLU A 366 36.49 -40.56 -33.61
C GLU A 366 36.89 -39.07 -33.69
#